data_AF-A0A9P7MNS9-F1
#
_entry.id   AF-A0A9P7MNS9-F1
#
_cell.length_a   1.000
_cell.length_b   1.000
_cell.length_c   1.000
_cell.angle_alpha   90.00
_cell.angle_beta   90.00
_cell.angle_gamma   90.00
#
_symmetry.space_group_name_H-M   'P 1'
#
loop_
_entity.id
_entity.type
_entity.pdbx_description
1 polymer ?
#
loop_
_entity_poly.entity_id
_entity_poly.type
_entity_poly.pdbx_seq_one_letter_code
_entity_poly.pdbx_strand_id
1 'polypeptide(L)'
;MSRVLQYVVLLAIAFSAIALADPDEKVMAKLVKEYQANTIKGLELSGYGSPCTPDNVVVRKEWGNLSHRSRREYIDAVKCLHELPSKIDPTLAPGARSRYDDFEAAHIRLAAKIHGTGFFLPWHRHFVHLYETALRDECGYTGYQPYWDWSKYAHRPVHANPLYDGSETSMGSNGRYIPGRNGTVQPLPVPVPNPPTLKCPPGTGGGYVKRGPFAHWTLHLGPVIPMIVRNGWPVNPNPRPDGLGYNPRRMIRDFNNTLLLEGNTYKIVNDMLTNLTDIHTFHPYFYRGPHLAGHLFISGYDNDFYTSPGDPLFYFHHAQIDRIWSIWQALDFSKRENALDGTLTMSNIPPTRNVTLEDVMSFEFEPSILVGQRMSPTKNGLCYIYE
;
A
#
# COMPACT_ATOMS: atom_id res chain seq x y z
N MET A 1 41.79 -47.53 21.59
CA MET A 1 41.58 -46.08 21.82
C MET A 1 42.01 -45.34 20.58
N SER A 2 41.19 -44.64 19.80
CA SER A 2 39.74 -44.50 19.75
C SER A 2 39.41 -44.05 18.31
N ARG A 3 38.96 -44.98 17.45
CA ARG A 3 38.23 -44.67 16.21
C ARG A 3 36.76 -44.34 16.48
N VAL A 4 36.42 -44.05 17.73
CA VAL A 4 35.06 -43.75 18.23
C VAL A 4 34.85 -42.24 18.41
N LEU A 5 35.92 -41.42 18.35
CA LEU A 5 35.82 -39.97 18.60
C LEU A 5 35.56 -39.11 17.34
N GLN A 6 35.52 -39.70 16.14
CA GLN A 6 35.25 -38.97 14.89
C GLN A 6 33.79 -39.06 14.42
N TYR A 7 32.97 -39.90 15.07
CA TYR A 7 31.53 -40.04 14.76
C TYR A 7 30.61 -39.25 15.70
N VAL A 8 31.16 -38.57 16.72
CA VAL A 8 30.35 -37.79 17.70
C VAL A 8 30.34 -36.29 17.38
N VAL A 9 31.19 -35.80 16.47
CA VAL A 9 31.22 -34.37 16.09
C VAL A 9 30.46 -34.08 14.78
N LEU A 10 30.02 -35.11 14.05
CA LEU A 10 29.23 -34.98 12.81
C LEU A 10 27.72 -35.21 13.00
N LEU A 11 27.24 -35.34 14.24
CA LEU A 11 25.82 -35.55 14.58
C LEU A 11 25.20 -34.38 15.35
N ALA A 12 25.86 -33.22 15.39
CA ALA A 12 25.37 -32.02 16.09
C ALA A 12 25.09 -30.80 15.18
N ILE A 13 25.17 -30.93 13.85
CA ILE A 13 24.79 -29.87 12.91
C ILE A 13 23.98 -30.45 11.74
N ALA A 14 22.89 -31.14 12.08
CA ALA A 14 21.83 -31.47 11.15
C ALA A 14 20.48 -31.52 11.87
N PHE A 15 20.27 -30.63 12.85
CA PHE A 15 18.91 -30.17 13.08
C PHE A 15 18.63 -29.15 11.98
N SER A 16 18.07 -29.65 10.88
CA SER A 16 17.17 -28.88 10.04
C SER A 16 16.27 -28.07 10.96
N ALA A 17 16.54 -26.77 11.07
CA ALA A 17 15.60 -25.82 11.60
C ALA A 17 14.41 -25.86 10.63
N ILE A 18 13.47 -26.77 10.89
CA ILE A 18 12.08 -26.50 10.59
C ILE A 18 11.83 -25.25 11.43
N ALA A 19 11.96 -24.08 10.81
CA ALA A 19 11.60 -22.82 11.43
C ALA A 19 10.14 -23.00 11.86
N LEU A 20 9.93 -23.24 13.14
CA LEU A 20 8.59 -23.24 13.71
C LEU A 20 8.03 -21.86 13.35
N ALA A 21 6.99 -21.84 12.52
CA ALA A 21 6.33 -20.60 12.14
C ALA A 21 6.07 -19.78 13.41
N ASP A 22 6.44 -18.50 13.33
CA ASP A 22 6.28 -17.52 14.41
C ASP A 22 4.86 -17.66 15.00
N PRO A 23 4.68 -17.76 16.33
CA PRO A 23 3.36 -17.82 16.95
C PRO A 23 2.40 -16.74 16.43
N ASP A 24 2.89 -15.53 16.17
CA ASP A 24 2.07 -14.44 15.63
C ASP A 24 1.68 -14.66 14.16
N GLU A 25 2.55 -15.27 13.36
CA GLU A 25 2.22 -15.68 11.98
C GLU A 25 1.10 -16.73 11.97
N LYS A 26 1.10 -17.67 12.92
CA LYS A 26 0.01 -18.66 13.06
C LYS A 26 -1.33 -18.00 13.43
N VAL A 27 -1.31 -16.97 14.27
CA VAL A 27 -2.51 -16.21 14.61
C VAL A 27 -3.06 -15.50 13.37
N MET A 28 -2.20 -14.83 12.58
CA MET A 28 -2.62 -14.20 11.33
C MET A 28 -3.21 -15.23 10.37
N ALA A 29 -2.57 -16.39 10.19
CA ALA A 29 -3.08 -17.46 9.34
C ALA A 29 -4.46 -17.97 9.78
N LYS A 30 -4.74 -17.99 11.10
CA LYS A 30 -6.07 -18.32 11.62
C LYS A 30 -7.10 -17.24 11.28
N LEU A 31 -6.76 -15.97 11.49
CA LEU A 31 -7.65 -14.83 11.19
C LEU A 31 -8.02 -14.79 9.70
N VAL A 32 -7.06 -15.07 8.82
CA VAL A 32 -7.28 -15.14 7.38
C VAL A 32 -8.22 -16.29 7.00
N LYS A 33 -8.03 -17.48 7.58
CA LYS A 33 -8.94 -18.61 7.36
C LYS A 33 -10.37 -18.30 7.82
N GLU A 34 -10.52 -17.64 8.97
CA GLU A 34 -11.81 -17.21 9.49
C GLU A 34 -12.47 -16.16 8.57
N TYR A 35 -11.69 -15.17 8.12
CA TYR A 35 -12.10 -14.20 7.11
C TYR A 35 -12.61 -14.86 5.82
N GLN A 36 -11.86 -15.80 5.27
CA GLN A 36 -12.25 -16.52 4.05
C GLN A 36 -13.54 -17.32 4.27
N ALA A 37 -13.61 -18.10 5.36
CA ALA A 37 -14.79 -18.90 5.67
C ALA A 37 -16.05 -18.04 5.84
N ASN A 38 -15.95 -16.93 6.57
CA ASN A 38 -17.08 -16.01 6.78
C ASN A 38 -17.50 -15.34 5.47
N THR A 39 -16.54 -14.94 4.63
CA THR A 39 -16.82 -14.29 3.34
C THR A 39 -17.48 -15.25 2.36
N ILE A 40 -16.97 -16.48 2.22
CA ILE A 40 -17.56 -17.50 1.36
C ILE A 40 -18.97 -17.86 1.82
N LYS A 41 -19.18 -18.06 3.12
CA LYS A 41 -20.52 -18.27 3.67
C LYS A 41 -21.48 -17.11 3.34
N GLY A 42 -21.01 -15.87 3.42
CA GLY A 42 -21.80 -14.69 3.04
C GLY A 42 -22.18 -14.68 1.55
N LEU A 43 -21.28 -15.13 0.68
CA LEU A 43 -21.53 -15.28 -0.76
C LEU A 43 -22.57 -16.37 -1.06
N GLU A 44 -22.49 -17.52 -0.39
CA GLU A 44 -23.47 -18.61 -0.52
C GLU A 44 -24.89 -18.15 -0.11
N LEU A 45 -24.99 -17.30 0.92
CA LEU A 45 -26.25 -16.75 1.41
C LEU A 45 -26.83 -15.63 0.53
N SER A 46 -26.03 -15.01 -0.33
CA SER A 46 -26.46 -13.88 -1.18
C SER A 46 -27.39 -14.30 -2.34
N GLY A 47 -27.62 -15.61 -2.52
CA GLY A 47 -28.65 -16.17 -3.40
C GLY A 47 -28.28 -16.22 -4.89
N TYR A 48 -29.10 -16.93 -5.67
CA TYR A 48 -28.98 -17.03 -7.13
C TYR A 48 -29.23 -15.65 -7.77
N GLY A 49 -28.20 -15.08 -8.41
CA GLY A 49 -28.28 -13.78 -9.12
C GLY A 49 -27.26 -12.73 -8.68
N SER A 50 -26.52 -12.97 -7.60
CA SER A 50 -25.37 -12.12 -7.24
C SER A 50 -24.28 -12.21 -8.32
N PRO A 51 -23.71 -11.08 -8.81
CA PRO A 51 -22.61 -11.11 -9.76
C PRO A 51 -21.32 -11.67 -9.14
N CYS A 52 -21.22 -11.68 -7.81
CA CYS A 52 -20.13 -12.33 -7.08
C CYS A 52 -20.63 -13.58 -6.35
N THR A 53 -19.95 -14.71 -6.58
CA THR A 53 -20.30 -16.04 -6.07
C THR A 53 -19.03 -16.75 -5.57
N PRO A 54 -19.17 -17.85 -4.78
CA PRO A 54 -18.02 -18.65 -4.39
C PRO A 54 -17.22 -19.21 -5.57
N ASP A 55 -17.87 -19.42 -6.72
CA ASP A 55 -17.25 -20.02 -7.91
C ASP A 55 -16.42 -19.02 -8.72
N ASN A 56 -16.74 -17.73 -8.66
CA ASN A 56 -16.08 -16.70 -9.48
C ASN A 56 -15.29 -15.66 -8.66
N VAL A 57 -15.34 -15.71 -7.33
CA VAL A 57 -14.58 -14.81 -6.48
C VAL A 57 -13.08 -15.02 -6.67
N VAL A 58 -12.37 -13.93 -6.95
CA VAL A 58 -10.94 -13.99 -7.28
C VAL A 58 -10.11 -13.86 -6.02
N VAL A 59 -8.94 -14.50 -5.98
CA VAL A 59 -8.03 -14.43 -4.82
C VAL A 59 -6.85 -13.52 -5.16
N ARG A 60 -6.76 -12.37 -4.49
CA ARG A 60 -5.57 -11.50 -4.49
C ARG A 60 -4.50 -12.10 -3.59
N LYS A 61 -3.26 -12.17 -4.10
CA LYS A 61 -2.17 -12.95 -3.51
C LYS A 61 -1.01 -12.10 -3.04
N GLU A 62 -0.25 -12.63 -2.09
CA GLU A 62 0.99 -11.99 -1.65
C GLU A 62 2.00 -12.04 -2.81
N TRP A 63 2.72 -10.96 -3.07
CA TRP A 63 3.69 -10.89 -4.18
C TRP A 63 4.70 -12.04 -4.15
N GLY A 64 5.22 -12.37 -2.98
CA GLY A 64 6.11 -13.49 -2.71
C GLY A 64 5.56 -14.87 -3.08
N ASN A 65 4.23 -15.03 -3.14
CA ASN A 65 3.57 -16.28 -3.52
C ASN A 65 3.28 -16.38 -5.04
N LEU A 66 3.42 -15.27 -5.80
CA LEU A 66 3.29 -15.30 -7.26
C LEU A 66 4.48 -15.98 -7.95
N SER A 67 4.20 -16.65 -9.07
CA SER A 67 5.25 -17.18 -9.95
C SER A 67 6.06 -16.05 -10.58
N HIS A 68 7.33 -16.31 -10.94
CA HIS A 68 8.15 -15.34 -11.66
C HIS A 68 7.50 -14.85 -12.95
N ARG A 69 6.76 -15.72 -13.66
CA ARG A 69 6.01 -15.34 -14.86
C ARG A 69 4.93 -14.31 -14.54
N SER A 70 4.08 -14.60 -13.56
CA SER A 70 3.00 -13.70 -13.14
C SER A 70 3.52 -12.35 -12.64
N ARG A 71 4.69 -12.34 -11.98
CA ARG A 71 5.36 -11.10 -11.58
C ARG A 71 5.81 -10.28 -12.79
N ARG A 72 6.40 -10.90 -13.81
CA ARG A 72 6.76 -10.21 -15.07
C ARG A 72 5.54 -9.65 -15.78
N GLU A 73 4.47 -10.45 -15.90
CA GLU A 73 3.20 -9.99 -16.50
C GLU A 73 2.64 -8.74 -15.79
N TYR A 74 2.70 -8.67 -14.45
CA TYR A 74 2.33 -7.46 -13.72
C TYR A 74 3.28 -6.28 -14.03
N ILE A 75 4.61 -6.51 -13.98
CA ILE A 75 5.62 -5.48 -14.25
C ILE A 75 5.43 -4.88 -15.65
N ASP A 76 5.19 -5.72 -16.66
CA ASP A 76 4.99 -5.29 -18.03
C ASP A 76 3.71 -4.44 -18.17
N ALA A 77 2.63 -4.81 -17.46
CA ALA A 77 1.41 -4.01 -17.43
C ALA A 77 1.60 -2.64 -16.76
N VAL A 78 2.35 -2.56 -15.66
CA VAL A 78 2.66 -1.26 -15.01
C VAL A 78 3.46 -0.36 -15.94
N LYS A 79 4.45 -0.92 -16.65
CA LYS A 79 5.23 -0.18 -17.65
C LYS A 79 4.37 0.30 -18.82
N CYS A 80 3.49 -0.56 -19.33
CA CYS A 80 2.51 -0.17 -20.34
C CYS A 80 1.65 1.02 -19.87
N LEU A 81 1.16 1.01 -18.63
CA LEU A 81 0.33 2.11 -18.11
C LEU A 81 1.11 3.43 -18.03
N HIS A 82 2.43 3.38 -17.90
CA HIS A 82 3.32 4.54 -17.94
C HIS A 82 3.60 5.04 -19.37
N GLU A 83 3.31 4.23 -20.39
CA GLU A 83 3.47 4.60 -21.80
C GLU A 83 2.16 5.09 -22.42
N LEU A 84 1.01 4.62 -21.94
CA LEU A 84 -0.30 5.07 -22.40
C LEU A 84 -0.54 6.54 -22.07
N PRO A 85 -1.21 7.33 -22.94
CA PRO A 85 -1.44 8.75 -22.72
C PRO A 85 -2.40 9.01 -21.56
N SER A 86 -2.10 10.05 -20.78
CA SER A 86 -2.97 10.57 -19.71
C SER A 86 -4.40 10.88 -20.20
N LYS A 87 -5.39 10.58 -19.35
CA LYS A 87 -6.83 10.87 -19.51
C LYS A 87 -7.33 11.96 -18.57
N ILE A 88 -6.56 12.36 -17.54
CA ILE A 88 -6.99 13.43 -16.66
C ILE A 88 -7.08 14.74 -17.44
N ASP A 89 -8.01 15.62 -17.05
CA ASP A 89 -8.10 16.94 -17.66
C ASP A 89 -6.75 17.68 -17.50
N PRO A 90 -6.11 18.09 -18.60
CA PRO A 90 -4.78 18.72 -18.56
C PRO A 90 -4.79 20.07 -17.84
N THR A 91 -5.96 20.69 -17.63
CA THR A 91 -6.09 21.88 -16.79
C THR A 91 -5.95 21.56 -15.30
N LEU A 92 -6.32 20.34 -14.89
CA LEU A 92 -6.18 19.86 -13.52
C LEU A 92 -4.76 19.40 -13.22
N ALA A 93 -4.11 18.73 -14.17
CA ALA A 93 -2.75 18.21 -14.02
C ALA A 93 -1.90 18.39 -15.29
N PRO A 94 -1.40 19.61 -15.57
CA PRO A 94 -0.65 19.91 -16.80
C PRO A 94 0.70 19.17 -16.91
N GLY A 95 1.20 18.63 -15.81
CA GLY A 95 2.38 17.79 -15.75
C GLY A 95 2.16 16.33 -16.13
N ALA A 96 0.92 15.84 -16.14
CA ALA A 96 0.63 14.43 -16.43
C ALA A 96 1.02 14.12 -17.89
N ARG A 97 1.64 12.96 -18.11
CA ARG A 97 2.01 12.45 -19.44
C ARG A 97 1.41 11.10 -19.71
N SER A 98 1.30 10.27 -18.68
CA SER A 98 0.90 8.88 -18.76
C SER A 98 -0.41 8.59 -18.03
N ARG A 99 -1.04 7.45 -18.36
CA ARG A 99 -2.16 6.91 -17.59
C ARG A 99 -1.79 6.67 -16.13
N TYR A 100 -0.55 6.24 -15.88
CA TYR A 100 -0.03 6.09 -14.52
C TYR A 100 -0.05 7.42 -13.76
N ASP A 101 0.31 8.53 -14.42
CA ASP A 101 0.29 9.86 -13.79
C ASP A 101 -1.11 10.33 -13.41
N ASP A 102 -2.17 9.82 -14.05
CA ASP A 102 -3.55 10.20 -13.69
C ASP A 102 -3.91 9.73 -12.28
N PHE A 103 -3.41 8.55 -11.89
CA PHE A 103 -3.58 8.04 -10.52
C PHE A 103 -2.81 8.92 -9.52
N GLU A 104 -1.54 9.23 -9.81
CA GLU A 104 -0.76 10.13 -8.96
C GLU A 104 -1.41 11.52 -8.85
N ALA A 105 -1.88 12.09 -9.96
CA ALA A 105 -2.54 13.38 -10.00
C ALA A 105 -3.84 13.42 -9.18
N ALA A 106 -4.70 12.41 -9.33
CA ALA A 106 -5.94 12.32 -8.55
C ALA A 106 -5.64 12.26 -7.05
N HIS A 107 -4.64 11.48 -6.65
CA HIS A 107 -4.23 11.39 -5.26
C HIS A 107 -3.65 12.72 -4.75
N ILE A 108 -2.76 13.38 -5.50
CA ILE A 108 -2.24 14.72 -5.15
C ILE A 108 -3.39 15.70 -4.91
N ARG A 109 -4.40 15.71 -5.79
CA ARG A 109 -5.53 16.64 -5.69
C ARG A 109 -6.45 16.35 -4.51
N LEU A 110 -6.61 15.08 -4.15
CA LEU A 110 -7.60 14.63 -3.19
C LEU A 110 -7.00 14.24 -1.83
N ALA A 111 -5.68 14.24 -1.66
CA ALA A 111 -4.99 13.71 -0.48
C ALA A 111 -5.57 14.24 0.85
N ALA A 112 -5.84 15.54 0.95
CA ALA A 112 -6.41 16.15 2.16
C ALA A 112 -7.89 15.82 2.42
N LYS A 113 -8.61 15.29 1.43
CA LYS A 113 -10.00 14.80 1.56
C LYS A 113 -10.06 13.30 1.85
N ILE A 114 -9.03 12.54 1.48
CA ILE A 114 -9.04 11.06 1.53
C ILE A 114 -8.17 10.47 2.63
N HIS A 115 -7.50 11.29 3.45
CA HIS A 115 -6.68 10.82 4.57
C HIS A 115 -7.09 11.46 5.89
N GLY A 116 -7.14 10.66 6.96
CA GLY A 116 -7.66 11.12 8.25
C GLY A 116 -9.12 11.56 8.16
N THR A 117 -9.87 11.01 7.21
CA THR A 117 -11.28 11.27 6.92
C THR A 117 -12.05 9.96 6.84
N GLY A 118 -13.38 10.02 6.85
CA GLY A 118 -14.20 8.82 6.63
C GLY A 118 -14.11 8.22 5.22
N PHE A 119 -13.43 8.90 4.28
CA PHE A 119 -13.21 8.39 2.93
C PHE A 119 -12.03 7.43 2.83
N PHE A 120 -11.10 7.42 3.81
CA PHE A 120 -9.80 6.76 3.68
C PHE A 120 -9.87 5.31 3.19
N LEU A 121 -10.52 4.43 3.95
CA LEU A 121 -10.62 3.00 3.59
C LEU A 121 -11.40 2.75 2.28
N PRO A 122 -12.64 3.24 2.10
CA PRO A 122 -13.42 2.97 0.88
C PRO A 122 -12.81 3.60 -0.37
N TRP A 123 -12.21 4.80 -0.26
CA TRP A 123 -11.58 5.47 -1.39
C TRP A 123 -10.36 4.70 -1.88
N HIS A 124 -9.47 4.28 -0.98
CA HIS A 124 -8.27 3.54 -1.35
C HIS A 124 -8.59 2.13 -1.86
N ARG A 125 -9.61 1.44 -1.32
CA ARG A 125 -10.12 0.20 -1.90
C ARG A 125 -10.51 0.40 -3.37
N HIS A 126 -11.29 1.44 -3.66
CA HIS A 126 -11.69 1.67 -5.04
C HIS A 126 -10.53 2.10 -5.92
N PHE A 127 -9.63 2.94 -5.42
CA PHE A 127 -8.48 3.43 -6.15
C PHE A 127 -7.57 2.28 -6.60
N VAL A 128 -7.31 1.30 -5.71
CA VAL A 128 -6.58 0.07 -6.07
C VAL A 128 -7.35 -0.77 -7.09
N HIS A 129 -8.68 -0.86 -6.99
CA HIS A 129 -9.48 -1.56 -7.99
C HIS A 129 -9.48 -0.86 -9.36
N LEU A 130 -9.54 0.47 -9.42
CA LEU A 130 -9.42 1.23 -10.67
C LEU A 130 -8.04 1.02 -11.31
N TYR A 131 -6.99 0.99 -10.50
CA TYR A 131 -5.64 0.69 -10.97
C TYR A 131 -5.53 -0.72 -11.54
N GLU A 132 -6.02 -1.73 -10.81
CA GLU A 132 -6.10 -3.11 -11.30
C GLU A 132 -6.88 -3.20 -12.61
N THR A 133 -8.02 -2.52 -12.70
CA THR A 133 -8.86 -2.48 -13.91
C THR A 133 -8.10 -1.87 -15.08
N ALA A 134 -7.40 -0.76 -14.88
CA ALA A 134 -6.58 -0.13 -15.92
C ALA A 134 -5.45 -1.06 -16.40
N LEU A 135 -4.77 -1.77 -15.48
CA LEU A 135 -3.75 -2.75 -15.87
C LEU A 135 -4.35 -3.88 -16.73
N ARG A 136 -5.54 -4.36 -16.38
CA ARG A 136 -6.19 -5.48 -17.06
C ARG A 136 -6.77 -5.07 -18.42
N ASP A 137 -7.56 -4.00 -18.44
CA ASP A 137 -8.36 -3.61 -19.59
C ASP A 137 -7.56 -2.78 -20.60
N GLU A 138 -6.59 -1.97 -20.12
CA GLU A 138 -5.79 -1.10 -21.00
C GLU A 138 -4.43 -1.71 -21.35
N CYS A 139 -3.90 -2.61 -20.51
CA CYS A 139 -2.56 -3.18 -20.66
C CYS A 139 -2.51 -4.72 -20.73
N GLY A 140 -3.66 -5.39 -20.81
CA GLY A 140 -3.76 -6.83 -21.03
C GLY A 140 -3.27 -7.69 -19.85
N TYR A 141 -3.17 -7.12 -18.64
CA TYR A 141 -2.84 -7.89 -17.45
C TYR A 141 -3.93 -8.93 -17.18
N THR A 142 -3.55 -10.20 -16.99
CA THR A 142 -4.52 -11.27 -16.76
C THR A 142 -4.69 -11.63 -15.29
N GLY A 143 -3.75 -11.21 -14.43
CA GLY A 143 -3.80 -11.41 -12.99
C GLY A 143 -4.57 -10.31 -12.24
N TYR A 144 -4.56 -10.39 -10.92
CA TYR A 144 -5.22 -9.43 -10.03
C TYR A 144 -4.18 -8.77 -9.12
N GLN A 145 -4.52 -7.61 -8.56
CA GLN A 145 -3.62 -6.80 -7.77
C GLN A 145 -3.02 -7.62 -6.61
N PRO A 146 -1.70 -7.87 -6.62
CA PRO A 146 -1.02 -8.46 -5.48
C PRO A 146 -0.86 -7.47 -4.33
N TYR A 147 -0.62 -7.99 -3.13
CA TYR A 147 -0.39 -7.19 -1.93
C TYR A 147 1.01 -7.42 -1.35
N TRP A 148 1.43 -6.47 -0.51
CA TRP A 148 2.67 -6.55 0.26
C TRP A 148 2.37 -6.92 1.71
N ASP A 149 2.64 -8.16 2.10
CA ASP A 149 2.57 -8.54 3.51
C ASP A 149 3.77 -7.96 4.28
N TRP A 150 3.60 -6.76 4.86
CA TRP A 150 4.64 -6.12 5.67
C TRP A 150 5.14 -7.04 6.79
N SER A 151 4.20 -7.70 7.47
CA SER A 151 4.45 -8.48 8.68
C SER A 151 5.34 -9.67 8.41
N LYS A 152 5.14 -10.35 7.28
CA LYS A 152 5.97 -11.46 6.79
C LYS A 152 7.46 -11.07 6.64
N TYR A 153 7.75 -9.82 6.31
CA TYR A 153 9.10 -9.34 6.01
C TYR A 153 9.65 -8.35 7.05
N ALA A 154 8.88 -7.92 8.06
CA ALA A 154 9.26 -6.88 9.01
C ALA A 154 10.57 -7.20 9.77
N HIS A 155 10.82 -8.46 10.12
CA HIS A 155 12.05 -8.88 10.81
C HIS A 155 13.17 -9.32 9.86
N ARG A 156 12.94 -9.29 8.54
CA ARG A 156 13.89 -9.78 7.54
C ARG A 156 14.68 -8.60 6.95
N PRO A 157 15.92 -8.83 6.48
CA PRO A 157 16.63 -7.77 5.77
C PRO A 157 15.88 -7.38 4.49
N VAL A 158 16.02 -6.13 4.08
CA VAL A 158 15.30 -5.54 2.91
C VAL A 158 15.37 -6.42 1.66
N HIS A 159 16.53 -7.01 1.36
CA HIS A 159 16.72 -7.83 0.16
C HIS A 159 16.06 -9.22 0.23
N ALA A 160 15.45 -9.59 1.36
CA ALA A 160 14.71 -10.84 1.49
C ALA A 160 13.26 -10.73 1.00
N ASN A 161 12.75 -9.52 0.77
CA ASN A 161 11.41 -9.33 0.21
C ASN A 161 11.49 -9.29 -1.33
N PRO A 162 10.88 -10.27 -2.04
CA PRO A 162 10.90 -10.32 -3.50
C PRO A 162 10.19 -9.14 -4.17
N LEU A 163 9.41 -8.36 -3.43
CA LEU A 163 8.76 -7.16 -3.95
C LEU A 163 9.75 -6.05 -4.27
N TYR A 164 10.86 -5.97 -3.55
CA TYR A 164 11.82 -4.87 -3.67
C TYR A 164 13.29 -5.29 -3.46
N ASP A 165 13.62 -6.55 -3.74
CA ASP A 165 14.98 -7.09 -3.70
C ASP A 165 15.90 -6.54 -4.83
N GLY A 166 15.30 -5.93 -5.86
CA GLY A 166 16.00 -5.42 -7.04
C GLY A 166 16.27 -6.47 -8.12
N SER A 167 15.65 -7.64 -8.04
CA SER A 167 15.64 -8.65 -9.09
C SER A 167 14.78 -8.20 -10.28
N GLU A 168 14.90 -8.93 -11.40
CA GLU A 168 14.07 -8.74 -12.61
C GLU A 168 12.57 -8.96 -12.39
N THR A 169 12.19 -9.52 -11.24
CA THR A 169 10.78 -9.75 -10.86
C THR A 169 10.42 -8.99 -9.58
N SER A 170 10.92 -7.77 -9.44
CA SER A 170 10.63 -6.86 -8.32
C SER A 170 10.13 -5.51 -8.84
N MET A 171 9.59 -4.67 -7.96
CA MET A 171 9.27 -3.27 -8.23
C MET A 171 10.52 -2.36 -8.11
N GLY A 172 11.71 -2.90 -8.36
CA GLY A 172 12.98 -2.22 -8.16
C GLY A 172 13.53 -2.35 -6.74
N SER A 173 14.80 -2.00 -6.55
CA SER A 173 15.49 -2.10 -5.26
C SER A 173 15.24 -0.90 -4.34
N ASN A 174 15.97 -0.87 -3.22
CA ASN A 174 16.23 0.37 -2.50
C ASN A 174 16.99 1.40 -3.38
N GLY A 175 17.02 2.64 -2.93
CA GLY A 175 17.87 3.69 -3.48
C GLY A 175 19.36 3.45 -3.23
N ARG A 176 20.21 4.14 -3.98
CA ARG A 176 21.65 4.22 -3.66
C ARG A 176 21.82 4.82 -2.26
N TYR A 177 22.60 4.16 -1.42
CA TYR A 177 22.92 4.64 -0.07
C TYR A 177 23.63 5.99 -0.12
N ILE A 178 23.19 6.93 0.72
CA ILE A 178 23.82 8.23 0.93
C ILE A 178 24.19 8.37 2.40
N PRO A 179 25.49 8.43 2.75
CA PRO A 179 25.93 8.51 4.14
C PRO A 179 25.64 9.88 4.76
N GLY A 180 25.47 9.90 6.09
CA GLY A 180 25.38 11.16 6.86
C GLY A 180 24.05 11.91 6.67
N ARG A 181 22.99 11.22 6.23
CA ARG A 181 21.63 11.77 6.20
C ARG A 181 21.01 11.78 7.59
N ASN A 182 20.19 12.80 7.86
CA ASN A 182 19.44 12.94 9.12
C ASN A 182 17.96 12.53 8.99
N GLY A 183 17.59 11.90 7.88
CA GLY A 183 16.20 11.57 7.56
C GLY A 183 15.47 12.71 6.84
N THR A 184 14.15 12.57 6.72
CA THR A 184 13.27 13.59 6.12
C THR A 184 12.30 14.14 7.18
N VAL A 185 11.95 15.41 7.03
CA VAL A 185 10.89 16.04 7.82
C VAL A 185 9.84 16.58 6.87
N GLN A 186 8.60 16.17 7.10
CA GLN A 186 7.45 16.51 6.28
C GLN A 186 6.37 17.16 7.16
N PRO A 187 6.04 18.44 6.95
CA PRO A 187 4.85 19.03 7.54
C PRO A 187 3.60 18.29 7.05
N LEU A 188 2.71 17.91 7.95
CA LEU A 188 1.40 17.40 7.54
C LEU A 188 0.58 18.56 6.97
N PRO A 189 -0.22 18.33 5.92
CA PRO A 189 -0.98 19.39 5.27
C PRO A 189 -2.26 19.77 6.02
N VAL A 190 -2.16 19.92 7.34
CA VAL A 190 -3.26 20.33 8.21
C VAL A 190 -3.31 21.87 8.18
N PRO A 191 -4.47 22.50 7.93
CA PRO A 191 -4.56 23.96 7.79
C PRO A 191 -4.56 24.66 9.16
N VAL A 192 -3.48 24.52 9.91
CA VAL A 192 -3.26 25.16 11.22
C VAL A 192 -1.91 25.87 11.25
N PRO A 193 -1.75 26.92 12.08
CA PRO A 193 -0.43 27.47 12.36
C PRO A 193 0.51 26.39 12.93
N ASN A 194 1.71 26.24 12.37
CA ASN A 194 2.71 25.22 12.75
C ASN A 194 2.14 23.79 12.72
N PRO A 195 1.84 23.24 11.53
CA PRO A 195 1.28 21.91 11.41
C PRO A 195 2.21 20.85 12.02
N PRO A 196 1.66 19.75 12.57
CA PRO A 196 2.47 18.64 13.04
C PRO A 196 3.38 18.14 11.92
N THR A 197 4.63 17.82 12.27
CA THR A 197 5.60 17.31 11.29
C THR A 197 5.85 15.83 11.50
N LEU A 198 5.85 15.08 10.41
CA LEU A 198 6.30 13.70 10.35
C LEU A 198 7.82 13.67 10.15
N LYS A 199 8.54 13.05 11.09
CA LYS A 199 9.98 12.83 10.97
C LYS A 199 10.21 11.38 10.57
N CYS A 200 10.76 11.16 9.38
CA CYS A 200 11.21 9.85 8.94
C CYS A 200 12.72 9.72 9.20
N PRO A 201 13.18 8.80 10.06
CA PRO A 201 14.61 8.55 10.22
C PRO A 201 15.23 8.04 8.92
N PRO A 202 16.54 8.30 8.69
CA PRO A 202 17.22 7.86 7.48
C PRO A 202 17.24 6.33 7.43
N GLY A 203 16.92 5.78 6.26
CA GLY A 203 17.02 4.37 5.97
C GLY A 203 18.40 3.97 5.44
N THR A 204 18.40 2.90 4.66
CA THR A 204 19.60 2.31 4.04
C THR A 204 19.79 2.72 2.58
N GLY A 205 19.04 3.72 2.11
CA GLY A 205 19.07 4.23 0.74
C GLY A 205 19.28 5.76 0.70
N GLY A 206 18.39 6.45 -0.02
CA GLY A 206 18.34 7.92 -0.07
C GLY A 206 18.59 8.56 -1.42
N GLY A 207 19.15 7.82 -2.37
CA GLY A 207 19.28 8.23 -3.76
C GLY A 207 18.34 7.48 -4.70
N TYR A 208 18.57 7.61 -5.99
CA TYR A 208 17.78 6.91 -7.00
C TYR A 208 17.80 5.39 -6.82
N VAL A 209 16.68 4.74 -7.16
CA VAL A 209 16.56 3.28 -7.19
C VAL A 209 17.72 2.66 -7.98
N LYS A 210 18.40 1.69 -7.36
CA LYS A 210 19.68 1.16 -7.85
C LYS A 210 19.53 0.07 -8.91
N ARG A 211 18.56 -0.84 -8.77
CA ARG A 211 18.41 -2.04 -9.63
C ARG A 211 16.94 -2.40 -9.85
N GLY A 212 16.72 -3.33 -10.77
CA GLY A 212 15.43 -3.90 -11.11
C GLY A 212 14.68 -3.12 -12.20
N PRO A 213 13.51 -3.61 -12.63
CA PRO A 213 12.77 -3.11 -13.79
C PRO A 213 12.39 -1.62 -13.74
N PHE A 214 12.37 -1.03 -12.55
CA PHE A 214 11.98 0.36 -12.29
C PHE A 214 13.16 1.27 -11.91
N ALA A 215 14.42 0.84 -12.09
CA ALA A 215 15.59 1.66 -11.77
C ALA A 215 15.68 2.96 -12.60
N HIS A 216 15.04 2.99 -13.77
CA HIS A 216 14.94 4.14 -14.67
C HIS A 216 13.51 4.70 -14.77
N TRP A 217 12.65 4.34 -13.82
CA TRP A 217 11.30 4.89 -13.73
C TRP A 217 11.35 6.42 -13.61
N THR A 218 10.52 7.09 -14.41
CA THR A 218 10.46 8.55 -14.45
C THR A 218 9.17 9.02 -13.80
N LEU A 219 9.28 9.78 -12.72
CA LEU A 219 8.16 10.49 -12.11
C LEU A 219 7.96 11.80 -12.85
N HIS A 220 6.73 12.12 -13.25
CA HIS A 220 6.42 13.38 -13.95
C HIS A 220 5.85 14.47 -13.03
N LEU A 221 5.23 14.08 -11.93
CA LEU A 221 4.56 14.98 -10.98
C LEU A 221 5.34 15.07 -9.66
N GLY A 222 4.92 15.98 -8.79
CA GLY A 222 5.55 16.20 -7.50
C GLY A 222 6.98 16.79 -7.59
N PRO A 223 7.70 16.85 -6.46
CA PRO A 223 7.15 16.70 -5.10
C PRO A 223 6.16 17.84 -4.79
N VAL A 224 5.23 17.61 -3.86
CA VAL A 224 4.31 18.66 -3.38
C VAL A 224 4.88 19.29 -2.13
N ILE A 225 5.35 18.47 -1.19
CA ILE A 225 5.87 18.95 0.08
C ILE A 225 7.39 19.14 -0.05
N PRO A 226 7.93 20.34 0.26
CA PRO A 226 9.37 20.56 0.27
C PRO A 226 9.99 19.85 1.48
N MET A 227 10.35 18.58 1.31
CA MET A 227 11.00 17.80 2.36
C MET A 227 12.36 18.39 2.72
N ILE A 228 12.56 18.69 4.00
CA ILE A 228 13.84 19.16 4.52
C ILE A 228 14.73 17.96 4.80
N VAL A 229 15.88 17.90 4.12
CA VAL A 229 16.88 16.85 4.33
C VAL A 229 18.27 17.48 4.28
N ARG A 230 19.09 17.16 5.28
CA ARG A 230 20.53 17.48 5.25
C ARG A 230 21.28 16.32 4.60
N ASN A 231 22.20 16.65 3.69
CA ASN A 231 23.02 15.68 2.94
C ASN A 231 22.20 14.67 2.12
N GLY A 232 21.00 15.05 1.68
CA GLY A 232 20.15 14.23 0.81
C GLY A 232 20.45 14.44 -0.67
N TRP A 233 19.86 13.58 -1.51
CA TRP A 233 19.88 13.80 -2.96
C TRP A 233 19.06 15.05 -3.31
N PRO A 234 19.59 16.00 -4.10
CA PRO A 234 18.83 17.19 -4.46
C PRO A 234 17.65 16.83 -5.36
N VAL A 235 16.45 17.26 -4.97
CA VAL A 235 15.25 17.17 -5.79
C VAL A 235 14.80 18.58 -6.13
N ASN A 236 14.63 18.86 -7.42
CA ASN A 236 14.15 20.15 -7.87
C ASN A 236 12.69 20.33 -7.40
N PRO A 237 12.34 21.51 -6.85
CA PRO A 237 10.95 21.85 -6.60
C PRO A 237 10.12 21.71 -7.87
N ASN A 238 8.87 21.28 -7.74
CA ASN A 238 7.95 21.30 -8.87
C ASN A 238 7.74 22.76 -9.35
N PRO A 239 7.64 23.04 -10.66
CA PRO A 239 7.37 24.38 -11.16
C PRO A 239 6.01 24.94 -10.71
N ARG A 240 5.13 24.10 -10.17
CA ARG A 240 3.88 24.51 -9.52
C ARG A 240 3.86 24.12 -8.04
N PRO A 241 3.33 24.98 -7.16
CA PRO A 241 3.26 24.68 -5.72
C PRO A 241 2.29 23.55 -5.37
N ASP A 242 1.36 23.21 -6.27
CA ASP A 242 0.45 22.08 -6.12
C ASP A 242 1.07 20.74 -6.54
N GLY A 243 2.33 20.74 -7.02
CA GLY A 243 3.04 19.54 -7.50
C GLY A 243 2.50 18.96 -8.80
N LEU A 244 1.55 19.61 -9.48
CA LEU A 244 0.89 19.09 -10.68
C LEU A 244 1.55 19.59 -11.98
N GLY A 245 2.67 20.30 -11.89
CA GLY A 245 3.47 20.73 -13.02
C GLY A 245 4.41 19.63 -13.51
N TYR A 246 4.87 19.73 -14.76
CA TYR A 246 5.80 18.76 -15.35
C TYR A 246 7.19 18.88 -14.70
N ASN A 247 7.60 17.86 -13.95
CA ASN A 247 8.86 17.79 -13.22
C ASN A 247 9.52 16.40 -13.33
N PRO A 248 9.98 16.00 -14.54
CA PRO A 248 10.51 14.67 -14.81
C PRO A 248 11.78 14.39 -13.99
N ARG A 249 11.79 13.28 -13.24
CA ARG A 249 12.96 12.83 -12.48
C ARG A 249 12.91 11.34 -12.20
N ARG A 250 14.06 10.76 -11.84
CA ARG A 250 14.13 9.36 -11.38
C ARG A 250 13.62 9.24 -9.95
N MET A 251 12.97 8.11 -9.66
CA MET A 251 12.45 7.79 -8.33
C MET A 251 13.55 7.54 -7.29
N ILE A 252 13.39 8.14 -6.11
CA ILE A 252 14.24 7.96 -4.92
C ILE A 252 13.55 7.05 -3.90
N ARG A 253 14.30 6.14 -3.28
CA ARG A 253 13.82 5.31 -2.15
C ARG A 253 14.82 5.30 -1.01
N ASP A 254 14.32 5.17 0.21
CA ASP A 254 15.15 5.10 1.40
C ASP A 254 14.63 4.10 2.43
N PHE A 255 14.72 2.81 2.09
CA PHE A 255 14.12 1.76 2.91
C PHE A 255 14.65 1.72 4.34
N ASN A 256 13.71 1.78 5.29
CA ASN A 256 13.98 1.74 6.71
C ASN A 256 13.16 0.68 7.43
N ASN A 257 13.77 -0.48 7.64
CA ASN A 257 13.11 -1.65 8.21
C ASN A 257 12.64 -1.45 9.66
N THR A 258 13.26 -0.53 10.40
CA THR A 258 12.86 -0.19 11.78
C THR A 258 11.41 0.29 11.82
N LEU A 259 10.95 0.99 10.78
CA LEU A 259 9.58 1.51 10.72
C LEU A 259 8.55 0.37 10.57
N LEU A 260 8.90 -0.71 9.85
CA LEU A 260 8.05 -1.91 9.81
C LEU A 260 8.03 -2.65 11.15
N LEU A 261 9.15 -2.67 11.88
CA LEU A 261 9.21 -3.26 13.22
C LEU A 261 8.33 -2.51 14.22
N GLU A 262 8.23 -1.19 14.08
CA GLU A 262 7.46 -0.32 14.95
C GLU A 262 5.95 -0.30 14.65
N GLY A 263 5.54 -0.58 13.40
CA GLY A 263 4.14 -0.43 12.99
C GLY A 263 3.49 -1.60 12.25
N ASN A 264 4.25 -2.60 11.81
CA ASN A 264 3.75 -3.60 10.86
C ASN A 264 4.10 -5.06 11.20
N THR A 265 4.60 -5.40 12.38
CA THR A 265 4.82 -6.81 12.77
C THR A 265 3.50 -7.57 12.88
N TYR A 266 3.54 -8.91 12.77
CA TYR A 266 2.32 -9.71 12.94
C TYR A 266 1.68 -9.46 14.30
N LYS A 267 2.47 -9.33 15.36
CA LYS A 267 1.97 -8.97 16.69
C LYS A 267 1.09 -7.72 16.67
N ILE A 268 1.59 -6.62 16.10
CA ILE A 268 0.88 -5.34 16.05
C ILE A 268 -0.42 -5.49 15.26
N VAL A 269 -0.38 -6.13 14.09
CA VAL A 269 -1.56 -6.28 13.24
C VAL A 269 -2.58 -7.23 13.88
N ASN A 270 -2.14 -8.33 14.48
CA ASN A 270 -3.01 -9.27 15.20
C ASN A 270 -3.70 -8.59 16.38
N ASP A 271 -2.94 -7.90 17.24
CA ASP A 271 -3.48 -7.19 18.40
C ASP A 271 -4.50 -6.13 17.98
N MET A 272 -4.26 -5.42 16.87
CA MET A 272 -5.21 -4.48 16.29
C MET A 272 -6.51 -5.17 15.84
N LEU A 273 -6.40 -6.26 15.08
CA LEU A 273 -7.55 -6.98 14.51
C LEU A 273 -8.44 -7.61 15.59
N THR A 274 -7.83 -8.18 16.63
CA THR A 274 -8.54 -8.92 17.69
C THR A 274 -9.10 -8.02 18.77
N ASN A 275 -8.40 -6.93 19.13
CA ASN A 275 -8.80 -6.11 20.27
C ASN A 275 -9.60 -4.86 19.88
N LEU A 276 -9.36 -4.28 18.70
CA LEU A 276 -10.07 -3.06 18.27
C LEU A 276 -11.30 -3.42 17.45
N THR A 277 -12.39 -3.75 18.14
CA THR A 277 -13.63 -4.25 17.49
C THR A 277 -14.59 -3.17 17.02
N ASP A 278 -14.36 -1.92 17.43
CA ASP A 278 -15.14 -0.73 17.06
C ASP A 278 -14.38 0.11 16.03
N ILE A 279 -15.05 0.52 14.94
CA ILE A 279 -14.45 1.32 13.86
C ILE A 279 -13.83 2.62 14.37
N HIS A 280 -14.41 3.25 15.40
CA HIS A 280 -13.93 4.50 15.99
C HIS A 280 -12.58 4.34 16.71
N THR A 281 -12.18 3.11 17.02
CA THR A 281 -10.85 2.80 17.58
C THR A 281 -9.93 2.18 16.55
N PHE A 282 -10.46 1.27 15.72
CA PHE A 282 -9.71 0.58 14.68
C PHE A 282 -9.17 1.54 13.62
N HIS A 283 -10.03 2.36 13.03
CA HIS A 283 -9.66 3.23 11.92
C HIS A 283 -8.54 4.22 12.26
N PRO A 284 -8.62 5.03 13.34
CA PRO A 284 -7.55 5.97 13.65
C PRO A 284 -6.23 5.27 14.03
N TYR A 285 -6.28 4.11 14.70
CA TYR A 285 -5.09 3.32 15.00
C TYR A 285 -4.46 2.78 13.72
N PHE A 286 -5.28 2.22 12.82
CA PHE A 286 -4.82 1.62 11.57
C PHE A 286 -4.18 2.66 10.64
N TYR A 287 -4.80 3.85 10.54
CA TYR A 287 -4.29 4.98 9.76
C TYR A 287 -2.95 5.51 10.29
N ARG A 288 -2.79 5.63 11.62
CA ARG A 288 -1.58 6.22 12.24
C ARG A 288 -0.46 5.22 12.51
N GLY A 289 -0.77 3.93 12.58
CA GLY A 289 0.20 2.86 12.79
C GLY A 289 0.56 2.17 11.48
N PRO A 290 -0.06 1.01 11.15
CA PRO A 290 0.34 0.20 10.01
C PRO A 290 0.38 0.93 8.65
N HIS A 291 -0.60 1.79 8.35
CA HIS A 291 -0.60 2.58 7.12
C HIS A 291 0.60 3.52 7.05
N LEU A 292 0.77 4.35 8.08
CA LEU A 292 1.85 5.31 8.15
C LEU A 292 3.22 4.64 8.09
N ALA A 293 3.41 3.54 8.83
CA ALA A 293 4.67 2.80 8.88
C ALA A 293 5.05 2.18 7.52
N GLY A 294 4.09 1.70 6.74
CA GLY A 294 4.34 1.17 5.40
C GLY A 294 4.80 2.25 4.40
N HIS A 295 4.17 3.43 4.40
CA HIS A 295 4.64 4.57 3.60
C HIS A 295 6.01 5.06 4.05
N LEU A 296 6.19 5.21 5.36
CA LEU A 296 7.44 5.65 5.97
C LEU A 296 8.59 4.67 5.71
N PHE A 297 8.32 3.36 5.63
CA PHE A 297 9.34 2.39 5.24
C PHE A 297 9.92 2.73 3.87
N ILE A 298 9.08 3.05 2.88
CA ILE A 298 9.53 3.37 1.52
C ILE A 298 10.38 4.65 1.56
N SER A 299 9.86 5.67 2.25
CA SER A 299 10.46 7.00 2.43
C SER A 299 11.00 7.61 1.12
N GLY A 300 11.83 8.64 1.24
CA GLY A 300 12.37 9.39 0.12
C GLY A 300 11.57 10.64 -0.21
N TYR A 301 12.20 11.56 -0.93
CA TYR A 301 11.61 12.85 -1.32
C TYR A 301 10.38 12.70 -2.22
N ASP A 302 10.31 11.59 -2.95
CA ASP A 302 9.27 11.32 -3.94
C ASP A 302 8.04 10.62 -3.37
N ASN A 303 8.09 10.23 -2.09
CA ASN A 303 7.01 9.56 -1.39
C ASN A 303 6.47 10.44 -0.25
N ASP A 304 6.12 11.68 -0.59
CA ASP A 304 5.41 12.57 0.33
C ASP A 304 3.92 12.20 0.40
N PHE A 305 3.20 12.80 1.35
CA PHE A 305 1.78 12.50 1.60
C PHE A 305 0.87 12.61 0.37
N TYR A 306 1.25 13.43 -0.62
CA TYR A 306 0.49 13.63 -1.85
C TYR A 306 0.97 12.75 -2.99
N THR A 307 2.27 12.52 -3.13
CA THR A 307 2.88 11.92 -4.32
C THR A 307 3.18 10.44 -4.20
N SER A 308 2.79 9.81 -3.08
CA SER A 308 3.08 8.40 -2.81
C SER A 308 2.69 7.42 -3.92
N PRO A 309 1.61 7.60 -4.72
CA PRO A 309 1.31 6.69 -5.84
C PRO A 309 2.30 6.75 -7.01
N GLY A 310 3.17 7.76 -7.06
CA GLY A 310 4.27 7.83 -8.02
C GLY A 310 5.21 6.61 -7.92
N ASP A 311 5.34 6.04 -6.71
CA ASP A 311 6.06 4.78 -6.49
C ASP A 311 5.12 3.56 -6.68
N PRO A 312 5.44 2.60 -7.57
CA PRO A 312 4.62 1.41 -7.78
C PRO A 312 4.34 0.57 -6.51
N LEU A 313 5.15 0.70 -5.45
CA LEU A 313 4.91 0.03 -4.17
C LEU A 313 3.65 0.50 -3.46
N PHE A 314 3.13 1.69 -3.79
CA PHE A 314 1.89 2.23 -3.23
C PHE A 314 0.72 1.24 -3.38
N TYR A 315 0.54 0.65 -4.56
CA TYR A 315 -0.61 -0.21 -4.84
C TYR A 315 -0.55 -1.54 -4.08
N PHE A 316 0.65 -2.03 -3.79
CA PHE A 316 0.84 -3.23 -2.97
C PHE A 316 0.61 -2.94 -1.49
N HIS A 317 1.09 -1.77 -1.02
CA HIS A 317 0.82 -1.27 0.32
C HIS A 317 -0.70 -1.12 0.51
N HIS A 318 -1.40 -0.43 -0.37
CA HIS A 318 -2.84 -0.22 -0.23
C HIS A 318 -3.68 -1.47 -0.50
N ALA A 319 -3.21 -2.43 -1.30
CA ALA A 319 -3.83 -3.76 -1.37
C ALA A 319 -3.70 -4.53 -0.05
N GLN A 320 -2.61 -4.36 0.71
CA GLN A 320 -2.48 -4.90 2.06
C GLN A 320 -3.35 -4.13 3.06
N ILE A 321 -3.50 -2.80 2.91
CA ILE A 321 -4.43 -2.01 3.73
C ILE A 321 -5.86 -2.56 3.56
N ASP A 322 -6.27 -2.77 2.32
CA ASP A 322 -7.57 -3.33 1.98
C ASP A 322 -7.74 -4.77 2.50
N ARG A 323 -6.69 -5.60 2.43
CA ARG A 323 -6.68 -6.95 3.02
C ARG A 323 -6.97 -6.91 4.52
N ILE A 324 -6.25 -6.09 5.27
CA ILE A 324 -6.41 -6.00 6.74
C ILE A 324 -7.79 -5.45 7.12
N TRP A 325 -8.31 -4.45 6.38
CA TRP A 325 -9.68 -3.97 6.59
C TRP A 325 -10.71 -5.06 6.27
N SER A 326 -10.55 -5.79 5.17
CA SER A 326 -11.44 -6.89 4.78
C SER A 326 -11.47 -8.01 5.83
N ILE A 327 -10.31 -8.37 6.39
CA ILE A 327 -10.22 -9.33 7.51
C ILE A 327 -10.99 -8.79 8.71
N TRP A 328 -10.73 -7.53 9.12
CA TRP A 328 -11.43 -6.91 10.25
C TRP A 328 -12.95 -6.91 10.10
N GLN A 329 -13.46 -6.60 8.90
CA GLN A 329 -14.88 -6.60 8.58
C GLN A 329 -15.49 -7.99 8.72
N ALA A 330 -14.82 -9.03 8.21
CA ALA A 330 -15.34 -10.38 8.21
C ALA A 330 -15.35 -11.07 9.57
N LEU A 331 -14.64 -10.54 10.56
CA LEU A 331 -14.72 -11.05 11.94
C LEU A 331 -16.08 -10.77 12.59
N ASP A 332 -16.83 -9.76 12.13
CA ASP A 332 -18.23 -9.52 12.51
C ASP A 332 -18.94 -8.63 11.47
N PHE A 333 -19.35 -9.22 10.34
CA PHE A 333 -20.02 -8.46 9.26
C PHE A 333 -21.24 -7.69 9.74
N SER A 334 -21.97 -8.22 10.72
CA SER A 334 -23.22 -7.61 11.23
C SER A 334 -23.00 -6.21 11.81
N LYS A 335 -21.82 -5.96 12.38
CA LYS A 335 -21.45 -4.67 12.95
C LYS A 335 -20.44 -3.91 12.11
N ARG A 336 -19.61 -4.62 11.34
CA ARG A 336 -18.38 -4.07 10.77
C ARG A 336 -18.42 -3.84 9.26
N GLU A 337 -19.33 -4.49 8.53
CA GLU A 337 -19.35 -4.39 7.06
C GLU A 337 -19.50 -2.93 6.61
N ASN A 338 -20.48 -2.21 7.18
CA ASN A 338 -20.75 -0.82 6.85
C ASN A 338 -20.28 0.18 7.92
N ALA A 339 -19.42 -0.26 8.85
CA ALA A 339 -18.92 0.62 9.90
C ALA A 339 -17.98 1.67 9.30
N LEU A 340 -18.17 2.92 9.70
CA LEU A 340 -17.45 4.07 9.17
C LEU A 340 -17.06 5.02 10.31
N ASP A 341 -15.83 5.54 10.24
CA ASP A 341 -15.33 6.54 11.19
C ASP A 341 -14.62 7.67 10.45
N GLY A 342 -14.83 8.90 10.90
CA GLY A 342 -14.19 10.10 10.36
C GLY A 342 -15.15 11.09 9.70
N THR A 343 -14.63 12.29 9.43
CA THR A 343 -15.39 13.43 8.88
C THR A 343 -14.97 13.74 7.45
N LEU A 344 -15.56 14.78 6.85
CA LEU A 344 -15.27 15.19 5.47
C LEU A 344 -13.89 15.85 5.29
N THR A 345 -13.24 16.25 6.39
CA THR A 345 -11.98 17.01 6.40
C THR A 345 -10.92 16.27 7.19
N MET A 346 -9.66 16.33 6.72
CA MET A 346 -8.56 15.64 7.37
C MET A 346 -8.47 16.00 8.86
N SER A 347 -8.45 14.97 9.70
CA SER A 347 -8.42 15.10 11.17
C SER A 347 -9.54 15.99 11.74
N ASN A 348 -10.64 16.17 11.01
CA ASN A 348 -11.75 17.06 11.35
C ASN A 348 -11.33 18.55 11.47
N ILE A 349 -10.41 19.00 10.59
CA ILE A 349 -9.89 20.38 10.60
C ILE A 349 -10.06 21.02 9.20
N PRO A 350 -10.94 22.05 9.06
CA PRO A 350 -11.90 22.52 10.06
C PRO A 350 -12.98 21.47 10.36
N PRO A 351 -13.72 21.58 11.49
CA PRO A 351 -14.74 20.60 11.82
C PRO A 351 -15.84 20.48 10.76
N THR A 352 -16.22 19.25 10.44
CA THR A 352 -17.32 18.92 9.52
C THR A 352 -18.17 17.78 10.09
N ARG A 353 -19.31 17.50 9.45
CA ARG A 353 -20.11 16.31 9.78
C ARG A 353 -19.34 15.02 9.47
N ASN A 354 -19.79 13.93 10.07
CA ASN A 354 -19.30 12.59 9.73
C ASN A 354 -19.64 12.26 8.26
N VAL A 355 -18.77 11.44 7.66
CA VAL A 355 -19.03 10.82 6.36
C VAL A 355 -20.18 9.83 6.52
N THR A 356 -21.02 9.70 5.50
CA THR A 356 -22.08 8.69 5.41
C THR A 356 -21.87 7.80 4.19
N LEU A 357 -22.65 6.71 4.08
CA LEU A 357 -22.56 5.79 2.94
C LEU A 357 -23.00 6.44 1.62
N GLU A 358 -23.74 7.55 1.70
CA GLU A 358 -24.28 8.32 0.59
C GLU A 358 -23.34 9.44 0.13
N ASP A 359 -22.22 9.66 0.82
CA ASP A 359 -21.23 10.63 0.38
C ASP A 359 -20.51 10.15 -0.89
N VAL A 360 -20.20 11.11 -1.76
CA VAL A 360 -19.61 10.89 -3.08
C VAL A 360 -18.07 10.92 -3.00
N MET A 361 -17.44 9.89 -3.56
CA MET A 361 -16.00 9.80 -3.80
C MET A 361 -15.69 10.11 -5.26
N SER A 362 -14.75 11.04 -5.48
CA SER A 362 -14.27 11.43 -6.81
C SER A 362 -12.86 10.87 -7.07
N PHE A 363 -12.51 10.70 -8.35
CA PHE A 363 -11.23 10.14 -8.79
C PHE A 363 -10.58 10.94 -9.92
N GLU A 364 -11.18 12.07 -10.33
CA GLU A 364 -10.71 13.02 -11.37
C GLU A 364 -10.63 12.48 -12.81
N PHE A 365 -10.36 11.19 -13.02
CA PHE A 365 -10.27 10.57 -14.34
C PHE A 365 -11.29 9.42 -14.56
N GLU A 366 -12.12 9.12 -13.56
CA GLU A 366 -13.19 8.11 -13.60
C GLU A 366 -14.48 8.65 -12.96
N PRO A 367 -15.65 8.05 -13.25
CA PRO A 367 -16.91 8.40 -12.62
C PRO A 367 -16.85 8.36 -11.09
N SER A 368 -17.54 9.30 -10.46
CA SER A 368 -17.69 9.31 -9.01
C SER A 368 -18.64 8.21 -8.54
N ILE A 369 -18.42 7.71 -7.33
CA ILE A 369 -19.20 6.64 -6.72
C ILE A 369 -19.54 6.95 -5.26
N LEU A 370 -20.50 6.26 -4.68
CA LEU A 370 -20.85 6.43 -3.27
C LEU A 370 -19.92 5.62 -2.36
N VAL A 371 -19.67 6.10 -1.15
CA VAL A 371 -18.92 5.38 -0.11
C VAL A 371 -19.49 3.97 0.11
N GLY A 372 -20.81 3.85 0.21
CA GLY A 372 -21.52 2.59 0.41
C GLY A 372 -21.23 1.53 -0.66
N GLN A 373 -20.85 1.94 -1.87
CA GLN A 373 -20.52 1.01 -2.95
C GLN A 373 -19.17 0.31 -2.78
N ARG A 374 -18.36 0.72 -1.79
CA ARG A 374 -17.02 0.18 -1.56
C ARG A 374 -16.79 -0.32 -0.14
N MET A 375 -17.87 -0.48 0.62
CA MET A 375 -17.79 -1.07 1.95
C MET A 375 -17.48 -2.57 1.93
N SER A 376 -17.70 -3.26 0.81
CA SER A 376 -17.40 -4.70 0.69
C SER A 376 -16.61 -5.02 -0.58
N PRO A 377 -15.57 -5.88 -0.52
CA PRO A 377 -14.79 -6.31 -1.69
C PRO A 377 -15.52 -7.36 -2.56
N THR A 378 -16.73 -7.77 -2.15
CA THR A 378 -17.52 -8.81 -2.84
C THR A 378 -18.94 -8.34 -3.22
N LYS A 379 -19.20 -7.03 -3.15
CA LYS A 379 -20.49 -6.42 -3.53
C LYS A 379 -20.28 -5.24 -4.49
N ASN A 380 -21.36 -4.77 -5.10
CA ASN A 380 -21.38 -3.55 -5.93
C ASN A 380 -20.34 -3.53 -7.07
N GLY A 381 -20.22 -4.67 -7.76
CA GLY A 381 -19.29 -4.85 -8.89
C GLY A 381 -17.89 -5.33 -8.50
N LEU A 382 -17.56 -5.38 -7.21
CA LEU A 382 -16.32 -6.02 -6.74
C LEU A 382 -16.58 -7.51 -6.48
N CYS A 383 -15.58 -8.35 -6.78
CA CYS A 383 -15.65 -9.77 -6.50
C CYS A 383 -14.28 -10.40 -6.22
N TYR A 384 -13.65 -10.01 -5.12
CA TYR A 384 -12.36 -10.56 -4.72
C TYR A 384 -12.26 -10.82 -3.20
N ILE A 385 -11.34 -11.71 -2.85
CA ILE A 385 -10.86 -11.97 -1.49
C ILE A 385 -9.33 -12.00 -1.46
N TYR A 386 -8.77 -12.09 -0.25
CA TYR A 386 -7.33 -12.22 -0.02
C TYR A 386 -6.96 -13.62 0.51
N GLU A 387 -5.70 -14.02 0.29
CA GLU A 387 -5.11 -15.23 0.87
C GLU A 387 -4.40 -15.06 2.22
#